data_AF-A0A8T4VVW3-F1
#
_entry.id   AF-A0A8T4VVW3-F1
#
_cell.length_a   1.000
_cell.length_b   1.000
_cell.length_c   1.000
_cell.angle_alpha   90.00
_cell.angle_beta   90.00
_cell.angle_gamma   90.00
#
_symmetry.space_group_name_H-M   'P 1'
#
loop_
_entity.id
_entity.type
_entity.pdbx_description
1 polymer ?
#
loop_
_entity_poly.entity_id
_entity_poly.type
_entity_poly.pdbx_seq_one_letter_code
_entity_poly.pdbx_strand_id
1 'polypeptide(L)'
;MMQERIGTIYGDTTSTSFTFASGQQVKRLDYVYVEHEGQRVLAQISKVKRVSDVSFEHVFSGDAQEEEQKISATADVIGYRGSRGLSVPRSPLRQGSPVYAATEAVVREVLGLPEQGAYVGRLKDMDIPVYLDINALLQKHI
;
A
#
# COMPACT_ATOMS: atom_id res chain seq x y z
N MET A 1 -2.81 -7.75 17.72
CA MET A 1 -3.07 -8.28 16.36
C MET A 1 -1.75 -8.35 15.63
N MET A 2 -1.38 -9.52 15.08
CA MET A 2 -0.13 -9.69 14.35
C MET A 2 -0.22 -8.96 13.01
N GLN A 3 0.82 -8.18 12.70
CA GLN A 3 0.94 -7.48 11.42
C GLN A 3 1.40 -8.49 10.37
N GLU A 4 0.62 -8.68 9.31
CA GLU A 4 0.96 -9.64 8.27
C GLU A 4 1.99 -9.04 7.31
N ARG A 5 3.21 -9.56 7.36
CA ARG A 5 4.26 -9.24 6.39
C ARG A 5 3.91 -9.92 5.06
N ILE A 6 3.74 -9.11 4.01
CA ILE A 6 3.36 -9.60 2.68
C ILE A 6 4.51 -9.56 1.67
N GLY A 7 5.59 -8.84 1.98
CA GLY A 7 6.68 -8.66 1.02
C GLY A 7 7.90 -7.91 1.54
N THR A 8 8.78 -7.56 0.60
CA THR A 8 10.05 -6.85 0.86
C THR A 8 10.35 -5.89 -0.28
N ILE A 9 10.74 -4.65 0.05
CA ILE A 9 11.11 -3.62 -0.93
C ILE A 9 12.40 -4.00 -1.66
N TYR A 10 12.43 -3.80 -2.98
CA TYR A 10 13.62 -3.98 -3.80
C TYR A 10 13.70 -2.97 -4.95
N GLY A 11 14.88 -2.85 -5.56
CA GLY A 11 15.13 -1.94 -6.66
C GLY A 11 15.19 -0.48 -6.22
N ASP A 12 15.08 0.43 -7.20
CA ASP A 12 15.09 1.86 -6.93
C ASP A 12 13.79 2.32 -6.27
N THR A 13 13.93 3.13 -5.22
CA THR A 13 12.82 3.65 -4.43
C THR A 13 12.90 5.17 -4.37
N THR A 14 11.76 5.79 -4.13
CA THR A 14 11.67 7.23 -3.86
C THR A 14 10.90 7.44 -2.56
N SER A 15 10.70 8.70 -2.17
CA SER A 15 9.78 9.03 -1.08
C SER A 15 8.30 8.88 -1.45
N THR A 16 7.99 8.75 -2.75
CA THR A 16 6.61 8.77 -3.28
C THR A 16 6.18 7.46 -3.92
N SER A 17 7.09 6.53 -4.19
CA SER A 17 6.78 5.24 -4.81
C SER A 17 7.90 4.23 -4.56
N PHE A 18 7.54 2.96 -4.47
CA PHE A 18 8.47 1.85 -4.32
C PHE A 18 7.95 0.57 -4.98
N THR A 19 8.87 -0.34 -5.28
CA THR A 19 8.54 -1.70 -5.74
C THR A 19 8.87 -2.72 -4.66
N PHE A 20 8.03 -3.74 -4.51
CA PHE A 20 8.26 -4.81 -3.55
C PHE A 20 7.94 -6.18 -4.15
N ALA A 21 8.69 -7.18 -3.70
CA ALA A 21 8.44 -8.58 -4.02
C ALA A 21 7.49 -9.13 -2.97
N SER A 22 6.38 -9.72 -3.39
CA SER A 22 5.38 -10.26 -2.50
C SER A 22 5.47 -11.78 -2.42
N GLY A 23 5.39 -12.31 -1.19
CA GLY A 23 5.31 -13.76 -0.93
C GLY A 23 3.90 -14.32 -1.00
N GLN A 24 2.90 -13.48 -1.33
CA GLN A 24 1.50 -13.87 -1.44
C GLN A 24 0.82 -13.10 -2.57
N GLN A 25 -0.43 -13.46 -2.88
CA GLN A 25 -1.19 -12.75 -3.90
C GLN A 25 -1.66 -11.38 -3.40
N VAL A 26 -1.36 -10.34 -4.17
CA VAL A 26 -1.81 -8.97 -3.90
C VAL A 26 -2.56 -8.41 -5.10
N LYS A 27 -3.45 -7.46 -4.87
CA LYS A 27 -4.27 -6.82 -5.90
C LYS A 27 -3.92 -5.35 -6.04
N ARG A 28 -4.20 -4.82 -7.23
CA ARG A 28 -4.19 -3.37 -7.43
C ARG A 28 -5.24 -2.74 -6.52
N LEU A 29 -4.93 -1.57 -5.98
CA LEU A 29 -5.71 -0.79 -5.01
C LEU A 29 -5.68 -1.30 -3.56
N ASP A 30 -5.07 -2.46 -3.28
CA ASP A 30 -4.80 -2.88 -1.90
C ASP A 30 -3.90 -1.85 -1.20
N TYR A 31 -4.16 -1.65 0.09
CA TYR A 31 -3.35 -0.79 0.93
C TYR A 31 -2.27 -1.60 1.65
N VAL A 32 -1.08 -1.01 1.68
CA VAL A 32 0.09 -1.57 2.35
C VAL A 32 0.76 -0.48 3.17
N TYR A 33 1.59 -0.86 4.12
CA TYR A 33 2.45 0.11 4.79
C TYR A 33 3.85 -0.42 5.02
N VAL A 34 4.75 0.52 5.26
CA VAL A 34 6.17 0.31 5.54
C VAL A 34 6.53 1.14 6.76
N GLU A 35 7.25 0.54 7.69
CA GLU A 35 7.85 1.28 8.81
C GLU A 35 9.09 2.04 8.29
N HIS A 36 9.06 3.37 8.37
CA HIS A 36 10.15 4.22 7.90
C HIS A 36 10.35 5.39 8.86
N GLU A 37 11.58 5.54 9.38
CA GLU A 37 11.92 6.59 10.37
C GLU A 37 10.98 6.61 11.60
N GLY A 38 10.53 5.44 12.03
CA GLY A 38 9.61 5.29 13.17
C GLY A 38 8.17 5.70 12.87
N GLN A 39 7.79 5.83 11.61
CA GLN A 39 6.44 6.16 11.16
C GLN A 39 5.90 5.06 10.23
N ARG A 40 4.58 4.80 10.32
CA ARG A 40 3.86 3.97 9.36
C ARG A 40 3.55 4.77 8.11
N VAL A 41 4.28 4.49 7.05
CA VAL A 41 4.06 5.09 5.73
C VAL A 41 3.08 4.23 4.97
N LEU A 42 1.86 4.73 4.79
CA LEU A 42 0.81 4.12 4.00
C LEU A 42 1.05 4.34 2.51
N ALA A 43 0.80 3.30 1.73
CA ALA A 43 0.84 3.32 0.28
C ALA A 43 -0.29 2.47 -0.31
N GLN A 44 -0.63 2.72 -1.58
CA GLN A 44 -1.61 1.93 -2.32
C GLN A 44 -0.94 1.26 -3.51
N ILE A 45 -1.23 -0.03 -3.72
CA ILE A 45 -0.70 -0.78 -4.85
C ILE A 45 -1.26 -0.22 -6.15
N SER A 46 -0.39 0.33 -6.99
CA SER A 46 -0.76 0.92 -8.28
C SER A 46 -0.60 -0.04 -9.44
N LYS A 47 0.33 -1.00 -9.32
CA LYS A 47 0.61 -2.01 -10.36
C LYS A 47 0.99 -3.36 -9.73
N VAL A 48 0.51 -4.44 -10.33
CA VAL A 48 0.93 -5.81 -9.99
C VAL A 48 1.43 -6.49 -11.25
N LYS A 49 2.58 -7.16 -11.15
CA LYS A 49 3.22 -7.94 -12.21
C LYS A 49 3.51 -9.33 -11.68
N ARG A 50 3.28 -10.32 -12.55
CA ARG A 50 3.73 -11.69 -12.35
C ARG A 50 5.02 -11.86 -13.15
N VAL A 51 6.08 -12.25 -12.47
CA VAL A 51 7.41 -12.43 -13.03
C VAL A 51 7.69 -13.93 -13.09
N SER A 52 7.98 -14.42 -14.28
CA SER A 52 8.37 -15.81 -14.56
C SER A 52 9.66 -15.78 -15.37
N ASP A 53 10.57 -16.70 -15.09
CA ASP A 53 11.81 -16.86 -15.85
C ASP A 53 11.64 -17.84 -17.04
N VAL A 54 10.42 -18.33 -17.26
CA VAL A 54 10.08 -19.25 -18.36
C VAL A 54 10.38 -18.62 -19.73
N SER A 55 11.23 -19.30 -20.50
CA SER A 55 11.58 -18.89 -21.86
C SER A 55 10.46 -19.22 -22.86
N PHE A 56 10.32 -18.40 -23.91
CA PHE A 56 9.31 -18.60 -24.95
C PHE A 56 9.40 -19.99 -25.61
N GLU A 57 10.62 -20.50 -25.82
CA GLU A 57 10.83 -21.81 -26.43
C GLU A 57 10.32 -22.96 -25.55
N HIS A 58 10.48 -22.87 -24.23
CA HIS A 58 9.99 -23.88 -23.29
C HIS A 58 8.45 -23.86 -23.20
N VAL A 59 7.83 -22.69 -23.34
CA VAL A 59 6.36 -22.58 -23.47
C VAL A 59 5.89 -23.22 -24.77
N PHE A 60 6.61 -22.97 -25.87
CA PHE A 60 6.25 -23.47 -27.20
C PHE A 60 6.40 -25.00 -27.33
N SER A 61 7.40 -25.61 -26.68
CA SER A 61 7.60 -27.05 -26.68
C SER A 61 6.62 -27.82 -25.78
N GLY A 62 5.88 -27.13 -24.91
CA GLY A 62 5.00 -27.74 -23.92
C GLY A 62 5.73 -28.27 -22.68
N ASP A 63 7.03 -28.01 -22.55
CA ASP A 63 7.87 -28.44 -21.42
C ASP A 63 7.95 -27.40 -20.29
N ALA A 64 7.13 -26.34 -20.37
CA ALA A 64 7.03 -25.35 -19.31
C ALA A 64 6.40 -25.99 -18.05
N GLN A 65 7.25 -26.36 -17.10
CA GLN A 65 6.79 -26.68 -15.75
C GLN A 65 6.17 -25.43 -15.10
N GLU A 66 5.23 -25.63 -14.17
CA GLU A 66 4.75 -24.55 -13.30
C GLU A 66 5.92 -24.05 -12.44
N GLU A 67 6.67 -23.09 -12.96
CA GLU A 67 7.69 -22.38 -12.20
C GLU A 67 7.02 -21.51 -11.12
N GLU A 68 7.70 -21.34 -10.00
CA GLU A 68 7.25 -20.53 -8.88
C GLU A 68 7.17 -19.05 -9.31
N GLN A 69 5.98 -18.63 -9.73
CA GLN A 69 5.75 -17.27 -10.23
C GLN A 69 5.92 -16.25 -9.10
N LYS A 70 6.88 -15.34 -9.27
CA LYS A 70 7.15 -14.26 -8.31
C LYS A 70 6.20 -13.10 -8.56
N ILE A 71 5.65 -12.52 -7.50
CA ILE A 71 4.81 -11.32 -7.61
C ILE A 71 5.65 -10.08 -7.32
N SER A 72 5.66 -9.16 -8.27
CA SER A 72 6.26 -7.84 -8.15
C SER A 72 5.15 -6.79 -8.17
N ALA A 73 5.08 -5.96 -7.15
CA ALA A 73 4.09 -4.91 -7.04
C ALA A 73 4.75 -3.53 -6.86
N THR A 74 4.17 -2.52 -7.51
CA THR A 74 4.53 -1.11 -7.31
C THR A 74 3.44 -0.47 -6.47
N ALA A 75 3.86 0.28 -5.45
CA ALA A 75 2.96 0.99 -4.56
C ALA A 75 3.32 2.49 -4.53
N ASP A 76 2.30 3.33 -4.65
CA ASP A 76 2.42 4.77 -4.58
C ASP A 76 2.12 5.23 -3.15
N VAL A 77 3.05 6.01 -2.59
CA VAL A 77 3.03 6.46 -1.19
C VAL A 77 1.96 7.53 -1.03
N ILE A 78 1.09 7.30 -0.05
CA ILE A 78 0.10 8.28 0.42
C ILE A 78 0.75 9.16 1.49
N GLY A 79 1.45 8.56 2.44
CA GLY A 79 2.17 9.27 3.49
C GLY A 79 1.99 8.65 4.87
N TYR A 80 2.28 9.40 5.91
CA TYR A 80 2.14 9.02 7.31
C TYR A 80 1.41 10.11 8.09
N ARG A 81 0.93 9.78 9.30
CA ARG A 81 0.28 10.76 10.17
C ARG A 81 1.32 11.69 10.80
N GLY A 82 1.45 12.89 10.26
CA GLY A 82 2.23 13.98 10.86
C GLY A 82 1.43 14.77 11.89
N SER A 83 2.06 15.74 12.55
CA SER A 83 1.41 16.59 13.57
C SER A 83 0.27 17.45 13.02
N ARG A 84 0.35 17.89 11.76
CA ARG A 84 -0.62 18.78 11.11
C ARG A 84 -1.56 18.11 10.11
N GLY A 85 -1.46 16.79 9.95
CA GLY A 85 -2.21 16.05 8.94
C GLY A 85 -1.37 14.96 8.31
N LEU A 86 -1.71 14.58 7.09
CA LEU A 86 -0.92 13.66 6.28
C LEU A 86 0.38 14.34 5.83
N SER A 87 1.49 13.65 6.00
CA SER A 87 2.83 14.08 5.56
C SER A 87 3.46 13.02 4.66
N VAL A 88 4.26 13.44 3.70
CA VAL A 88 5.03 12.54 2.83
C VAL A 88 6.45 12.37 3.41
N PRO A 89 7.06 11.17 3.36
CA PRO A 89 8.46 10.98 3.75
C PRO A 89 9.40 11.94 3.03
N ARG A 90 10.45 12.40 3.72
CA ARG A 90 11.46 13.32 3.13
C ARG A 90 12.69 12.59 2.59
N SER A 91 12.79 11.30 2.89
CA SER A 91 13.85 10.41 2.44
C SER A 91 13.24 9.22 1.70
N PRO A 92 13.94 8.63 0.72
CA PRO A 92 13.49 7.42 0.06
C PRO A 92 13.30 6.27 1.05
N LEU A 93 12.32 5.40 0.76
CA LEU A 93 12.10 4.19 1.55
C LEU A 93 13.29 3.23 1.39
N ARG A 94 13.68 2.56 2.46
CA ARG A 94 14.85 1.67 2.44
C ARG A 94 14.57 0.38 1.66
N GLN A 95 15.53 -0.03 0.83
CA GLN A 95 15.56 -1.36 0.24
C GLN A 95 15.70 -2.42 1.33
N GLY A 96 15.11 -3.60 1.11
CA GLY A 96 15.07 -4.66 2.12
C GLY A 96 14.05 -4.43 3.23
N SER A 97 13.39 -3.27 3.30
CA SER A 97 12.34 -3.04 4.29
C SER A 97 11.16 -3.99 4.09
N PRO A 98 10.59 -4.54 5.17
CA PRO A 98 9.40 -5.35 5.09
C PRO A 98 8.19 -4.50 4.70
N VAL A 99 7.31 -5.09 3.89
CA VAL A 99 6.02 -4.52 3.51
C VAL A 99 4.93 -5.32 4.20
N TYR A 100 3.96 -4.62 4.78
CA TYR A 100 2.85 -5.20 5.53
C TYR A 100 1.52 -4.87 4.87
N ALA A 101 0.54 -5.78 4.98
CA ALA A 101 -0.84 -5.48 4.62
C ALA A 101 -1.38 -4.41 5.58
N ALA A 102 -1.99 -3.36 5.04
CA ALA A 102 -2.61 -2.34 5.88
C ALA A 102 -4.00 -2.81 6.31
N THR A 103 -4.22 -2.87 7.63
CA THR A 103 -5.55 -3.10 8.17
C THR A 103 -6.38 -1.81 8.10
N GLU A 104 -7.70 -1.93 8.22
CA GLU A 104 -8.59 -0.78 8.34
C GLU A 104 -8.15 0.19 9.45
N ALA A 105 -7.68 -0.33 10.58
CA ALA A 105 -7.17 0.48 11.68
C ALA A 105 -5.97 1.33 11.27
N VAL A 106 -4.99 0.74 10.56
CA VAL A 106 -3.81 1.46 10.06
C VAL A 106 -4.22 2.53 9.04
N VAL A 107 -5.14 2.21 8.13
CA VAL A 107 -5.60 3.14 7.10
C VAL A 107 -6.31 4.33 7.73
N ARG A 108 -7.23 4.10 8.68
CA ARG A 108 -7.92 5.16 9.41
C ARG A 108 -6.95 6.02 10.23
N GLU A 109 -6.01 5.39 10.93
CA GLU A 109 -4.97 6.06 11.71
C GLU A 109 -4.16 7.03 10.83
N VAL A 110 -3.63 6.54 9.71
CA VAL A 110 -2.75 7.33 8.84
C VAL A 110 -3.52 8.44 8.13
N LEU A 111 -4.71 8.14 7.61
CA LEU A 111 -5.55 9.11 6.91
C LEU A 111 -6.25 10.10 7.85
N GLY A 112 -6.26 9.84 9.16
CA GLY A 112 -6.96 10.67 10.14
C GLY A 112 -8.48 10.63 9.97
N LEU A 113 -9.03 9.47 9.57
CA LEU A 113 -10.47 9.32 9.37
C LEU A 113 -11.18 9.22 10.73
N PRO A 114 -12.19 10.06 11.00
CA PRO A 114 -12.97 9.95 12.22
C PRO A 114 -13.87 8.71 12.17
N GLU A 115 -14.18 8.14 13.35
CA GLU A 115 -15.08 7.00 13.46
C GLU A 115 -16.57 7.40 13.38
N GLN A 116 -16.87 8.69 13.55
CA GLN A 116 -18.23 9.23 13.59
C GLN A 116 -18.28 10.57 12.85
N GLY A 117 -19.45 10.90 12.30
CA GLY A 117 -19.65 12.13 11.55
C GLY A 117 -20.66 11.95 10.42
N ALA A 118 -20.63 12.85 9.44
CA ALA A 118 -21.43 12.68 8.22
C ALA A 118 -20.81 11.55 7.38
N TYR A 119 -21.56 10.49 7.15
CA TYR A 119 -21.15 9.41 6.27
C TYR A 119 -21.09 9.92 4.82
N VAL A 120 -19.96 9.70 4.15
CA VAL A 120 -19.75 10.16 2.76
C VAL A 120 -19.62 9.00 1.78
N GLY A 121 -19.27 7.81 2.25
CA GLY A 121 -19.14 6.64 1.42
C GLY A 121 -18.17 5.61 2.00
N ARG A 122 -17.64 4.74 1.15
CA ARG A 122 -16.66 3.72 1.54
C ARG A 122 -15.37 3.91 0.75
N LEU A 123 -14.22 3.68 1.40
CA LEU A 123 -12.96 3.53 0.66
C LEU A 123 -13.07 2.27 -0.20
N LYS A 124 -12.89 2.47 -1.50
CA LYS A 124 -12.94 1.39 -2.49
C LYS A 124 -11.94 0.29 -2.11
N ASP A 125 -12.36 -0.96 -2.28
CA ASP A 125 -11.59 -2.20 -2.11
C ASP A 125 -11.17 -2.59 -0.67
N MET A 126 -11.34 -1.72 0.33
CA MET A 126 -11.26 -2.11 1.75
C MET A 126 -12.59 -2.11 2.49
N ASP A 127 -13.65 -1.63 1.83
CA ASP A 127 -15.00 -1.54 2.41
C ASP A 127 -15.06 -0.71 3.71
N ILE A 128 -14.15 0.25 3.89
CA ILE A 128 -14.05 1.07 5.10
C ILE A 128 -15.06 2.22 5.02
N PRO A 129 -16.02 2.37 5.94
CA PRO A 129 -16.90 3.54 5.98
C PRO A 129 -16.09 4.80 6.30
N VAL A 130 -16.32 5.85 5.51
CA VAL A 130 -15.66 7.15 5.64
C VAL A 130 -16.67 8.14 6.19
N TYR A 131 -16.31 8.76 7.30
CA TYR A 131 -17.04 9.85 7.92
C TYR A 131 -16.25 11.15 7.76
N LEU A 132 -16.95 12.26 7.55
CA LEU A 132 -16.40 13.61 7.62
C LEU A 132 -16.88 14.31 8.87
N ASP A 133 -16.00 15.10 9.48
CA ASP A 133 -16.38 16.02 10.54
C ASP A 133 -17.23 17.16 9.95
N ILE A 134 -18.49 17.22 10.40
CA ILE A 134 -19.47 18.23 9.96
C ILE A 134 -18.99 19.64 10.32
N ASN A 135 -18.29 19.81 11.44
CA ASN A 135 -17.79 21.11 11.87
C ASN A 135 -16.70 21.61 10.91
N ALA A 136 -15.86 20.71 10.41
CA ALA A 136 -14.83 21.03 9.42
C ALA A 136 -15.42 21.42 8.06
N LEU A 137 -16.63 20.93 7.72
CA LEU A 137 -17.33 21.31 6.49
C LEU A 137 -17.98 22.70 6.60
N LEU A 138 -18.58 23.01 7.75
CA LEU A 138 -19.26 24.29 7.98
C LEU A 138 -18.28 25.48 8.09
N GLN A 139 -17.09 25.27 8.65
CA GLN A 139 -16.12 26.35 8.89
C GLN A 139 -15.33 26.79 7.64
N LYS A 140 -15.28 26.00 6.56
CA LYS A 140 -14.49 26.34 5.36
C LYS A 140 -15.25 27.20 4.34
N HIS A 141 -16.47 27.64 4.64
CA HIS A 141 -17.32 28.43 3.74
C HIS A 141 -17.77 29.76 4.37
N ILE A 142 -16.95 30.36 5.24
CA ILE A 142 -17.10 31.75 5.72
C ILE A 142 -15.92 32.57 5.24
#